data_AF-A0AAN6SL87-F1
#
_entry.id   AF-A0AAN6SL87-F1
#
_cell.length_a   1.000
_cell.length_b   1.000
_cell.length_c   1.000
_cell.angle_alpha   90.00
_cell.angle_beta   90.00
_cell.angle_gamma   90.00
#
_symmetry.space_group_name_H-M   'P 1'
#
loop_
_entity.id
_entity.type
_entity.pdbx_description
1 polymer ?
#
loop_
_entity_poly.entity_id
_entity_poly.type
_entity_poly.pdbx_seq_one_letter_code
_entity_poly.pdbx_strand_id
1 'polypeptide(L)'
;MSQFPSNDLPANQPWPPVPPDLDAARIEYEMPEVSFTVNSQIYRIKGHPSQVYKAGAQLREYHLQKAAGDCAMAVRGKVLSMAGGTLSFCGFLMDLAAPVPNTLPPPQRRDIMHQMIRAVQRLHARRIIHGDMKLNNMLVDGQGRLRLCDFAEGRYVDEDEDEWEGISTWHYESPNRLRRGEMVGRDPAPPTLEDDLYGLGLSIWQLYTGKVPHEDLILDDIGLKERQRAGKTVNVSEVHDLEARGIIIGLLRRGGARI
;
A
#
# COMPACT_ATOMS: atom_id res chain seq x y z
N MET A 1 1.78 -29.86 7.56
CA MET A 1 0.36 -29.77 7.17
C MET A 1 -0.23 -28.55 7.88
N SER A 2 -0.03 -27.35 7.33
CA SER A 2 -0.68 -26.13 7.84
C SER A 2 -2.08 -26.07 7.22
N GLN A 3 -3.10 -26.09 8.07
CA GLN A 3 -4.46 -25.84 7.66
C GLN A 3 -4.69 -24.33 7.77
N PHE A 4 -4.94 -23.67 6.65
CA PHE A 4 -5.60 -22.38 6.65
C PHE A 4 -6.91 -22.52 7.46
N PRO A 5 -7.23 -21.60 8.38
CA PRO A 5 -8.51 -21.65 9.06
C PRO A 5 -9.62 -21.53 8.01
N SER A 6 -10.55 -22.49 8.03
CA SER A 6 -11.74 -22.48 7.19
C SER A 6 -12.47 -21.15 7.30
N ASN A 7 -12.85 -20.56 6.17
CA ASN A 7 -13.65 -19.33 6.07
C ASN A 7 -15.07 -19.44 6.66
N ASP A 8 -15.40 -20.55 7.31
CA ASP A 8 -16.74 -20.80 7.83
C ASP A 8 -16.89 -20.23 9.25
N LEU A 9 -17.58 -19.09 9.34
CA LEU A 9 -18.12 -18.62 10.61
C LEU A 9 -19.25 -19.57 11.07
N PRO A 10 -19.29 -19.94 12.37
CA PRO A 10 -20.23 -20.94 12.88
C PRO A 10 -21.70 -20.50 12.70
N ALA A 11 -22.52 -21.38 12.15
CA ALA A 11 -23.91 -21.14 11.72
C ALA A 11 -24.91 -20.70 12.80
N ASN A 12 -24.53 -20.71 14.09
CA ASN A 12 -25.44 -20.51 15.22
C ASN A 12 -25.21 -19.22 16.03
N GLN A 13 -24.41 -18.27 15.55
CA GLN A 13 -24.33 -16.94 16.17
C GLN A 13 -25.35 -15.97 15.55
N PRO A 14 -26.00 -15.10 16.35
CA PRO A 14 -26.83 -14.03 15.80
C PRO A 14 -25.96 -13.11 14.94
N TRP A 15 -26.19 -13.18 13.63
CA TRP A 15 -25.58 -12.32 12.64
C TRP A 15 -26.09 -10.87 12.78
N PRO A 16 -25.24 -9.84 12.76
CA PRO A 16 -23.77 -9.85 12.66
C PRO A 16 -23.06 -10.10 14.02
N PRO A 17 -21.89 -10.77 14.05
CA PRO A 17 -21.08 -10.90 15.26
C PRO A 17 -20.45 -9.54 15.61
N VAL A 18 -21.08 -8.83 16.55
CA VAL A 18 -20.61 -7.76 17.48
C VAL A 18 -19.39 -6.88 17.06
N PRO A 19 -19.46 -5.54 17.30
CA PRO A 19 -19.25 -4.53 16.27
C PRO A 19 -17.84 -4.05 15.89
N PRO A 20 -17.81 -3.29 14.76
CA PRO A 20 -18.86 -3.18 13.77
C PRO A 20 -18.43 -3.94 12.53
N ASP A 21 -18.34 -5.26 12.63
CA ASP A 21 -18.56 -6.06 11.43
C ASP A 21 -19.98 -5.71 10.93
N LEU A 22 -20.07 -5.13 9.74
CA LEU A 22 -21.30 -4.61 9.15
C LEU A 22 -21.82 -5.55 8.08
N ASP A 23 -23.14 -5.66 8.03
CA ASP A 23 -23.85 -6.21 6.87
C ASP A 23 -23.76 -5.22 5.71
N ALA A 24 -23.22 -5.66 4.58
CA ALA A 24 -23.05 -4.86 3.37
C ALA A 24 -24.36 -4.20 2.91
N ALA A 25 -25.51 -4.88 3.09
CA ALA A 25 -26.82 -4.34 2.73
C ALA A 25 -27.25 -3.13 3.58
N ARG A 26 -26.58 -2.90 4.72
CA ARG A 26 -26.86 -1.79 5.63
C ARG A 26 -25.90 -0.62 5.48
N ILE A 27 -24.90 -0.71 4.60
CA ILE A 27 -23.98 0.39 4.35
C ILE A 27 -24.60 1.33 3.34
N GLU A 28 -24.99 2.50 3.83
CA GLU A 28 -25.27 3.62 2.95
C GLU A 28 -24.00 4.43 2.73
N TYR A 29 -23.57 4.53 1.49
CA TYR A 29 -22.38 5.29 1.12
C TYR A 29 -22.68 6.32 0.03
N GLU A 30 -21.78 7.30 -0.08
CA GLU A 30 -21.89 8.42 -1.01
C GLU A 30 -21.17 8.14 -2.32
N MET A 31 -21.69 8.73 -3.40
CA MET A 31 -21.04 8.77 -4.72
C MET A 31 -20.63 10.22 -5.03
N PRO A 32 -19.48 10.45 -5.68
CA PRO A 32 -18.54 9.45 -6.21
C PRO A 32 -17.64 8.84 -5.11
N GLU A 33 -16.88 7.81 -5.47
CA GLU A 33 -15.83 7.25 -4.62
C GLU A 33 -14.82 8.33 -4.19
N VAL A 34 -14.27 8.16 -2.98
CA VAL A 34 -13.09 8.91 -2.53
C VAL A 34 -11.87 8.21 -3.07
N SER A 35 -11.60 8.40 -4.37
CA SER A 35 -10.45 7.79 -5.01
C SER A 35 -9.15 8.42 -4.48
N PHE A 36 -8.40 7.68 -3.67
CA PHE A 36 -7.05 8.05 -3.22
C PHE A 36 -5.97 7.33 -4.04
N THR A 37 -6.29 6.14 -4.54
CA THR A 37 -5.46 5.30 -5.41
C THR A 37 -6.32 4.79 -6.54
N VAL A 38 -5.75 4.63 -7.74
CA VAL A 38 -6.47 4.14 -8.92
C VAL A 38 -7.03 2.74 -8.58
N ASN A 39 -8.35 2.56 -8.71
CA ASN A 39 -9.11 1.32 -8.44
C ASN A 39 -9.38 0.96 -6.96
N SER A 40 -9.02 1.80 -5.99
CA SER A 40 -9.46 1.59 -4.62
C SER A 40 -10.89 2.07 -4.46
N GLN A 41 -11.84 1.14 -4.60
CA GLN A 41 -13.29 1.33 -4.40
C GLN A 41 -13.61 1.80 -2.97
N ILE A 42 -13.26 3.04 -2.65
CA ILE A 42 -13.36 3.64 -1.32
C ILE A 42 -14.50 4.62 -1.30
N TYR A 43 -15.46 4.45 -0.40
CA TYR A 43 -16.66 5.28 -0.33
C TYR A 43 -16.82 5.94 1.04
N ARG A 44 -17.29 7.20 1.07
CA ARG A 44 -17.71 7.83 2.33
C ARG A 44 -18.98 7.16 2.82
N ILE A 45 -19.06 6.90 4.10
CA ILE A 45 -20.25 6.31 4.71
C ILE A 45 -21.17 7.45 5.16
N LYS A 46 -22.44 7.41 4.74
CA LYS A 46 -23.43 8.42 5.14
C LYS A 46 -23.60 8.43 6.66
N GLY A 47 -23.63 9.62 7.25
CA GLY A 47 -23.75 9.79 8.70
C GLY A 47 -22.47 9.48 9.50
N HIS A 48 -21.39 9.03 8.84
CA HIS A 48 -20.11 8.68 9.48
C HIS A 48 -18.95 9.44 8.81
N PRO A 49 -18.82 10.76 9.05
CA PRO A 49 -17.91 11.64 8.29
C PRO A 49 -16.41 11.32 8.44
N SER A 50 -16.03 10.57 9.48
CA SER A 50 -14.64 10.18 9.75
C SER A 50 -14.30 8.75 9.29
N GLN A 51 -15.21 8.06 8.60
CA GLN A 51 -15.03 6.68 8.17
C GLN A 51 -15.28 6.52 6.68
N VAL A 52 -14.54 5.58 6.10
CA VAL A 52 -14.72 5.15 4.71
C VAL A 52 -14.84 3.63 4.65
N TYR A 53 -15.56 3.17 3.64
CA TYR A 53 -15.70 1.77 3.29
C TYR A 53 -14.80 1.47 2.09
N LYS A 54 -13.81 0.58 2.25
CA LYS A 54 -13.06 -0.01 1.14
C LYS A 54 -13.78 -1.27 0.68
N ALA A 55 -14.49 -1.18 -0.43
CA ALA A 55 -15.22 -2.28 -1.04
C ALA A 55 -14.30 -3.21 -1.83
N GLY A 56 -14.68 -4.48 -1.92
CA GLY A 56 -13.97 -5.47 -2.76
C GLY A 56 -12.56 -5.83 -2.30
N ALA A 57 -12.12 -5.34 -1.14
CA ALA A 57 -10.83 -5.70 -0.58
C ALA A 57 -10.75 -7.20 -0.27
N GLN A 58 -9.55 -7.76 -0.35
CA GLN A 58 -9.29 -9.14 0.04
C GLN A 58 -9.22 -9.26 1.57
N LEU A 59 -9.61 -10.42 2.11
CA LEU A 59 -9.53 -10.67 3.55
C LEU A 59 -8.08 -10.57 4.06
N ARG A 60 -7.11 -10.96 3.23
CA ARG A 60 -5.68 -10.85 3.49
C ARG A 60 -5.23 -9.40 3.69
N GLU A 61 -5.69 -8.49 2.83
CA GLU A 61 -5.42 -7.06 2.96
C GLU A 61 -5.92 -6.54 4.32
N TYR A 62 -7.16 -6.88 4.71
CA TYR A 62 -7.71 -6.52 6.01
C TYR A 62 -6.80 -6.97 7.16
N HIS A 63 -6.31 -8.21 7.11
CA HIS A 63 -5.45 -8.76 8.15
C HIS A 63 -4.10 -8.06 8.22
N LEU A 64 -3.45 -7.81 7.08
CA LEU A 64 -2.19 -7.09 7.02
C LEU A 64 -2.33 -5.65 7.52
N GLN A 65 -3.36 -4.92 7.08
CA GLN A 65 -3.61 -3.55 7.53
C GLN A 65 -3.89 -3.48 9.03
N LYS A 66 -4.66 -4.45 9.58
CA LYS A 66 -4.90 -4.55 11.02
C LYS A 66 -3.61 -4.87 11.79
N ALA A 67 -2.78 -5.78 11.28
CA ALA A 67 -1.51 -6.16 11.89
C ALA A 67 -0.46 -5.04 11.84
N ALA A 68 -0.51 -4.18 10.83
CA ALA A 68 0.35 -3.00 10.70
C ALA A 68 0.14 -1.97 11.84
N GLY A 69 -1.00 -2.01 12.52
CA GLY A 69 -1.28 -1.22 13.72
C GLY A 69 -1.16 0.28 13.46
N ASP A 70 -0.33 0.98 14.24
CA ASP A 70 -0.11 2.42 14.09
C ASP A 70 0.67 2.83 12.83
N CYS A 71 1.12 1.88 12.01
CA CYS A 71 1.71 2.22 10.71
C CYS A 71 0.64 2.52 9.67
N ALA A 72 -0.57 1.97 9.83
CA ALA A 72 -1.61 1.98 8.82
C ALA A 72 -2.86 2.77 9.23
N MET A 73 -3.72 3.03 8.26
CA MET A 73 -5.07 3.52 8.51
C MET A 73 -5.84 2.53 9.38
N ALA A 74 -6.44 3.04 10.47
CA ALA A 74 -7.09 2.19 11.45
C ALA A 74 -8.30 1.49 10.84
N VAL A 75 -8.28 0.16 10.86
CA VAL A 75 -9.41 -0.68 10.46
C VAL A 75 -10.45 -0.68 11.57
N ARG A 76 -11.71 -0.42 11.21
CA ARG A 76 -12.83 -0.28 12.15
C ARG A 76 -13.71 -1.50 12.23
N GLY A 77 -13.85 -2.27 11.16
CA GLY A 77 -14.66 -3.48 11.14
C GLY A 77 -14.66 -4.11 9.75
N LYS A 78 -15.09 -5.37 9.66
CA LYS A 78 -15.30 -6.03 8.37
C LYS A 78 -16.63 -5.60 7.76
N VAL A 79 -16.75 -5.72 6.45
CA VAL A 79 -18.02 -5.63 5.75
C VAL A 79 -18.28 -6.99 5.14
N LEU A 80 -19.44 -7.54 5.44
CA LEU A 80 -19.77 -8.92 5.18
C LEU A 80 -21.17 -8.99 4.56
N SER A 81 -21.40 -9.94 3.65
CA SER A 81 -22.70 -10.17 3.03
C SER A 81 -23.14 -11.61 3.22
N MET A 82 -24.44 -11.82 3.44
CA MET A 82 -25.05 -13.14 3.53
C MET A 82 -25.92 -13.38 2.30
N ALA A 83 -25.55 -14.35 1.47
CA ALA A 83 -26.31 -14.74 0.29
C ALA A 83 -26.47 -16.25 0.24
N GLY A 84 -27.72 -16.75 0.17
CA GLY A 84 -27.99 -18.19 0.09
C GLY A 84 -27.50 -19.02 1.29
N GLY A 85 -27.32 -18.40 2.47
CA GLY A 85 -26.77 -19.06 3.67
C GLY A 85 -25.24 -19.09 3.73
N THR A 86 -24.56 -18.55 2.71
CA THR A 86 -23.10 -18.40 2.69
C THR A 86 -22.73 -16.97 3.08
N LEU A 87 -21.78 -16.87 4.01
CA LEU A 87 -21.23 -15.59 4.43
C LEU A 87 -19.95 -15.25 3.66
N SER A 88 -19.92 -14.07 3.07
CA SER A 88 -18.82 -13.60 2.23
C SER A 88 -18.22 -12.30 2.75
N PHE A 89 -16.89 -12.17 2.66
CA PHE A 89 -16.18 -10.92 2.92
C PHE A 89 -16.31 -9.97 1.74
N CYS A 90 -16.73 -8.73 2.00
CA CYS A 90 -16.99 -7.71 0.96
C CYS A 90 -16.09 -6.47 1.09
N GLY A 91 -15.16 -6.48 2.04
CA GLY A 91 -14.26 -5.37 2.31
C GLY A 91 -14.27 -4.96 3.78
N PHE A 92 -13.84 -3.73 4.08
CA PHE A 92 -13.72 -3.29 5.47
C PHE A 92 -13.87 -1.78 5.63
N LEU A 93 -14.23 -1.38 6.85
CA LEU A 93 -14.28 0.01 7.25
C LEU A 93 -12.91 0.45 7.74
N MET A 94 -12.52 1.68 7.42
CA MET A 94 -11.33 2.31 7.96
C MET A 94 -11.55 3.79 8.23
N ASP A 95 -10.67 4.38 9.03
CA ASP A 95 -10.68 5.84 9.22
C ASP A 95 -10.44 6.57 7.90
N LEU A 96 -11.06 7.73 7.75
CA LEU A 96 -10.78 8.66 6.68
C LEU A 96 -9.46 9.41 6.95
N ALA A 97 -8.64 9.56 5.93
CA ALA A 97 -7.46 10.44 5.92
C ALA A 97 -7.32 11.14 4.56
N ALA A 98 -6.44 12.13 4.48
CA ALA A 98 -6.18 12.87 3.26
C ALA A 98 -4.89 12.37 2.59
N PRO A 99 -4.77 12.39 1.25
CA PRO A 99 -3.51 12.09 0.59
C PRO A 99 -2.46 13.15 0.95
N VAL A 100 -1.18 12.78 0.92
CA VAL A 100 -0.10 13.76 1.02
C VAL A 100 -0.25 14.77 -0.13
N PRO A 101 -0.29 16.09 0.15
CA PRO A 101 -0.43 17.08 -0.90
C PRO A 101 0.74 17.05 -1.89
N ASN A 102 0.45 17.17 -3.19
CA ASN A 102 1.46 17.20 -4.26
C ASN A 102 2.38 18.44 -4.17
N THR A 103 1.99 19.46 -3.41
CA THR A 103 2.80 20.65 -3.19
C THR A 103 2.87 20.96 -1.70
N LEU A 104 4.10 21.01 -1.17
CA LEU A 104 4.36 21.34 0.23
C LEU A 104 5.55 22.33 0.31
N PRO A 105 5.56 23.24 1.30
CA PRO A 105 6.75 24.01 1.66
C PRO A 105 7.92 23.08 2.07
N PRO A 106 9.19 23.50 1.88
CA PRO A 106 10.35 22.65 2.19
C PRO A 106 10.37 22.07 3.62
N PRO A 107 10.04 22.82 4.69
CA PRO A 107 10.00 22.26 6.04
C PRO A 107 8.97 21.12 6.19
N GLN A 108 7.81 21.25 5.54
CA GLN A 108 6.76 20.23 5.59
C GLN A 108 7.14 18.98 4.77
N ARG A 109 7.85 19.14 3.64
CA ARG A 109 8.39 17.98 2.89
C ARG A 109 9.38 17.18 3.75
N ARG A 110 10.27 17.87 4.48
CA ARG A 110 11.23 17.20 5.37
C ARG A 110 10.52 16.45 6.50
N ASP A 111 9.52 17.07 7.13
CA ASP A 111 8.72 16.40 8.17
C ASP A 111 8.03 15.14 7.62
N ILE A 112 7.28 15.26 6.52
CA ILE A 112 6.61 14.13 5.87
C ILE A 112 7.61 13.04 5.48
N MET A 113 8.75 13.39 4.88
CA MET A 113 9.82 12.44 4.54
C MET A 113 10.27 11.62 5.76
N HIS A 114 10.52 12.27 6.90
CA HIS A 114 10.88 11.55 8.12
C HIS A 114 9.73 10.69 8.66
N GLN A 115 8.48 11.15 8.54
CA GLN A 115 7.32 10.34 8.90
C GLN A 115 7.18 9.09 8.00
N MET A 116 7.40 9.22 6.68
CA MET A 116 7.42 8.09 5.73
C MET A 116 8.46 7.05 6.14
N ILE A 117 9.70 7.48 6.39
CA ILE A 117 10.81 6.61 6.80
C ILE A 117 10.46 5.87 8.09
N ARG A 118 9.97 6.59 9.10
CA ARG A 118 9.59 6.00 10.39
C ARG A 118 8.42 5.02 10.24
N ALA A 119 7.44 5.30 9.39
CA ALA A 119 6.31 4.41 9.15
C ALA A 119 6.76 3.08 8.53
N VAL A 120 7.60 3.14 7.49
CA VAL A 120 8.14 1.94 6.83
C VAL A 120 9.05 1.15 7.78
N GLN A 121 9.93 1.82 8.54
CA GLN A 121 10.75 1.15 9.55
C GLN A 121 9.91 0.40 10.59
N ARG A 122 8.84 1.02 11.10
CA ARG A 122 7.93 0.38 12.07
C ARG A 122 7.08 -0.74 11.45
N LEU A 123 6.76 -0.65 10.17
CA LEU A 123 6.07 -1.71 9.44
C LEU A 123 6.98 -2.94 9.27
N HIS A 124 8.23 -2.70 8.84
CA HIS A 124 9.25 -3.74 8.68
C HIS A 124 9.61 -4.40 10.02
N ALA A 125 9.65 -3.64 11.11
CA ALA A 125 9.82 -4.18 12.46
C ALA A 125 8.69 -5.13 12.89
N ARG A 126 7.50 -5.02 12.28
CA ARG A 126 6.37 -5.95 12.44
C ARG A 126 6.41 -7.13 11.48
N ARG A 127 7.50 -7.29 10.73
CA ARG A 127 7.69 -8.34 9.73
C ARG A 127 6.63 -8.31 8.63
N ILE A 128 6.18 -7.10 8.26
CA ILE A 128 5.24 -6.87 7.17
C ILE A 128 5.98 -6.12 6.05
N ILE A 129 5.85 -6.64 4.84
CA ILE A 129 6.21 -6.01 3.57
C ILE A 129 4.91 -5.43 3.01
N HIS A 130 4.92 -4.18 2.55
CA HIS A 130 3.74 -3.56 1.94
C HIS A 130 3.58 -3.94 0.47
N GLY A 131 4.68 -4.12 -0.25
CA GLY A 131 4.69 -4.61 -1.63
C GLY A 131 4.31 -3.59 -2.71
N ASP A 132 3.73 -2.46 -2.32
CA ASP A 132 3.30 -1.36 -3.21
C ASP A 132 3.58 0.01 -2.57
N MET A 133 4.84 0.23 -2.20
CA MET A 133 5.27 1.51 -1.60
C MET A 133 5.29 2.63 -2.66
N LYS A 134 4.25 3.45 -2.66
CA LYS A 134 4.10 4.66 -3.48
C LYS A 134 3.47 5.80 -2.68
N LEU A 135 3.69 7.05 -3.09
CA LEU A 135 3.18 8.22 -2.35
C LEU A 135 1.65 8.22 -2.23
N ASN A 136 0.94 7.68 -3.23
CA ASN A 136 -0.52 7.54 -3.21
C ASN A 136 -1.04 6.65 -2.06
N ASN A 137 -0.21 5.71 -1.59
CA ASN A 137 -0.55 4.82 -0.47
C ASN A 137 -0.15 5.42 0.89
N MET A 138 0.19 6.71 0.93
CA MET A 138 0.58 7.44 2.13
C MET A 138 -0.41 8.58 2.37
N LEU A 139 -1.12 8.49 3.50
CA LEU A 139 -2.15 9.43 3.89
C LEU A 139 -1.74 10.17 5.16
N VAL A 140 -2.30 11.36 5.37
CA VAL A 140 -2.15 12.16 6.57
C VAL A 140 -3.49 12.16 7.32
N ASP A 141 -3.48 11.63 8.54
CA ASP A 141 -4.67 11.60 9.40
C ASP A 141 -5.02 12.99 9.95
N GLY A 142 -6.18 13.12 10.59
CA GLY A 142 -6.65 14.39 11.17
C GLY A 142 -5.74 14.97 12.27
N GLN A 143 -4.71 14.25 12.70
CA GLN A 143 -3.70 14.70 13.66
C GLN A 143 -2.36 15.06 12.98
N GLY A 144 -2.31 15.10 11.65
CA GLY A 144 -1.10 15.41 10.90
C GLY A 144 -0.09 14.26 10.85
N ARG A 145 -0.51 13.02 11.17
CA ARG A 145 0.39 11.85 11.17
C ARG A 145 0.25 11.07 9.89
N LEU A 146 1.39 10.66 9.34
CA LEU A 146 1.44 9.79 8.17
C LEU A 146 1.03 8.36 8.53
N ARG A 147 0.15 7.80 7.72
CA ARG A 147 -0.38 6.44 7.79
C ARG A 147 -0.32 5.80 6.41
N LEU A 148 0.04 4.53 6.37
CA LEU A 148 0.00 3.72 5.16
C LEU A 148 -1.42 3.20 4.91
N CYS A 149 -1.78 3.00 3.66
CA CYS A 149 -3.01 2.33 3.25
C CYS A 149 -2.75 1.40 2.07
N ASP A 150 -3.74 0.57 1.71
CA ASP A 150 -3.70 -0.29 0.52
C ASP A 150 -2.68 -1.44 0.63
N PHE A 151 -3.00 -2.44 1.45
CA PHE A 151 -2.13 -3.59 1.74
C PHE A 151 -2.39 -4.78 0.81
N ALA A 152 -3.06 -4.57 -0.32
CA ALA A 152 -3.43 -5.64 -1.26
C ALA A 152 -2.20 -6.46 -1.71
N GLU A 153 -1.09 -5.77 -1.98
CA GLU A 153 0.16 -6.38 -2.45
C GLU A 153 1.13 -6.76 -1.34
N GLY A 154 0.74 -6.55 -0.08
CA GLY A 154 1.61 -6.77 1.08
C GLY A 154 1.93 -8.23 1.29
N ARG A 155 2.76 -8.56 2.27
CA ARG A 155 3.00 -9.90 2.80
C ARG A 155 3.69 -9.90 4.14
N TYR A 156 3.60 -11.02 4.86
CA TYR A 156 4.52 -11.26 5.97
C TYR A 156 5.87 -11.70 5.44
N VAL A 157 6.95 -11.35 6.15
CA VAL A 157 8.32 -11.73 5.77
C VAL A 157 8.50 -13.26 5.78
N ASP A 158 7.80 -13.96 6.68
CA ASP A 158 7.92 -15.41 6.88
C ASP A 158 6.83 -16.22 6.17
N GLU A 159 5.95 -15.59 5.38
CA GLU A 159 4.97 -16.36 4.62
C GLU A 159 5.64 -17.12 3.48
N ASP A 160 5.01 -18.20 3.02
CA ASP A 160 5.47 -18.88 1.82
C ASP A 160 5.33 -17.94 0.62
N GLU A 161 6.40 -17.82 -0.18
CA GLU A 161 6.40 -16.99 -1.37
C GLU A 161 5.38 -17.48 -2.40
N ASP A 162 5.09 -18.78 -2.44
CA ASP A 162 4.11 -19.37 -3.35
C ASP A 162 2.65 -19.00 -3.01
N GLU A 163 2.38 -18.54 -1.78
CA GLU A 163 1.05 -18.08 -1.34
C GLU A 163 0.73 -16.63 -1.77
N TRP A 164 1.71 -15.89 -2.28
CA TRP A 164 1.54 -14.48 -2.66
C TRP A 164 0.94 -14.30 -4.06
N GLU A 165 -0.32 -13.91 -4.17
CA GLU A 165 -0.99 -13.73 -5.49
C GLU A 165 -1.05 -12.27 -5.98
N GLY A 166 -0.18 -11.40 -5.44
CA GLY A 166 -0.25 -9.97 -5.70
C GLY A 166 0.16 -9.56 -7.12
N ILE A 167 -0.30 -8.37 -7.52
CA ILE A 167 0.22 -7.59 -8.64
C ILE A 167 1.17 -6.50 -8.11
N SER A 168 1.62 -5.59 -8.97
CA SER A 168 2.55 -4.55 -8.57
C SER A 168 2.40 -3.32 -9.48
N THR A 169 2.71 -2.14 -8.95
CA THR A 169 2.81 -0.91 -9.75
C THR A 169 4.20 -0.86 -10.39
N TRP A 170 4.27 -1.13 -11.69
CA TRP A 170 5.50 -1.39 -12.46
C TRP A 170 6.50 -0.23 -12.35
N HIS A 171 5.98 1.00 -12.30
CA HIS A 171 6.73 2.25 -12.12
C HIS A 171 7.52 2.34 -10.80
N TYR A 172 7.14 1.55 -9.79
CA TYR A 172 7.77 1.52 -8.48
C TYR A 172 8.57 0.24 -8.25
N GLU A 173 8.63 -0.67 -9.23
CA GLU A 173 9.36 -1.92 -9.08
C GLU A 173 10.87 -1.71 -9.01
N SER A 174 11.49 -2.45 -8.08
CA SER A 174 12.92 -2.40 -7.90
C SER A 174 13.63 -3.18 -9.03
N PRO A 175 14.83 -2.72 -9.46
CA PRO A 175 15.70 -3.49 -10.34
C PRO A 175 15.94 -4.94 -9.87
N ASN A 176 16.09 -5.15 -8.56
CA ASN A 176 16.29 -6.47 -7.96
C ASN A 176 15.04 -7.36 -8.11
N ARG A 177 13.84 -6.82 -7.89
CA ARG A 177 12.57 -7.56 -8.02
C ARG A 177 12.35 -8.05 -9.45
N LEU A 178 12.59 -7.19 -10.43
CA LEU A 178 12.47 -7.54 -11.85
C LEU A 178 13.46 -8.65 -12.25
N ARG A 179 14.73 -8.54 -11.82
CA ARG A 179 15.72 -9.60 -12.09
C ARG A 179 15.38 -10.91 -11.39
N ARG A 180 14.91 -10.85 -10.15
CA ARG A 180 14.44 -12.04 -9.41
C ARG A 180 13.28 -12.69 -10.16
N GLY A 181 12.31 -11.91 -10.64
CA GLY A 181 11.17 -12.43 -11.40
C GLY A 181 11.55 -13.18 -12.66
N GLU A 182 12.53 -12.66 -13.42
CA GLU A 182 13.10 -13.35 -14.58
C GLU A 182 13.78 -14.67 -14.20
N MET A 183 14.55 -14.68 -13.10
CA MET A 183 15.25 -15.88 -12.63
C MET A 183 14.31 -17.00 -12.17
N VAL A 184 13.19 -16.66 -11.54
CA VAL A 184 12.24 -17.64 -10.98
C VAL A 184 11.04 -17.91 -11.90
N GLY A 185 10.95 -17.22 -13.04
CA GLY A 185 9.83 -17.35 -13.97
C GLY A 185 8.50 -16.80 -13.44
N ARG A 186 8.54 -15.80 -12.55
CA ARG A 186 7.37 -15.18 -11.91
C ARG A 186 7.48 -13.66 -11.95
N ASP A 187 6.69 -13.02 -12.80
CA ASP A 187 6.71 -11.57 -13.00
C ASP A 187 5.33 -10.96 -12.64
N PRO A 188 5.21 -10.19 -11.56
CA PRO A 188 6.27 -9.80 -10.62
C PRO A 188 6.64 -10.92 -9.63
N ALA A 189 7.89 -10.92 -9.14
CA ALA A 189 8.29 -11.76 -8.00
C ALA A 189 7.65 -11.24 -6.70
N PRO A 190 7.44 -12.10 -5.67
CA PRO A 190 6.98 -11.66 -4.36
C PRO A 190 7.87 -10.55 -3.79
N PRO A 191 7.31 -9.47 -3.21
CA PRO A 191 8.10 -8.33 -2.77
C PRO A 191 8.95 -8.69 -1.54
N THR A 192 10.07 -7.98 -1.37
CA THR A 192 10.92 -8.04 -0.17
C THR A 192 10.94 -6.70 0.58
N LEU A 193 11.59 -6.66 1.75
CA LEU A 193 11.79 -5.42 2.51
C LEU A 193 12.59 -4.39 1.70
N GLU A 194 13.58 -4.82 0.92
CA GLU A 194 14.39 -3.97 0.05
C GLU A 194 13.58 -3.37 -1.10
N ASP A 195 12.55 -4.08 -1.58
CA ASP A 195 11.64 -3.59 -2.60
C ASP A 195 10.76 -2.45 -2.06
N ASP A 196 10.28 -2.58 -0.82
CA ASP A 196 9.59 -1.48 -0.10
C ASP A 196 10.51 -0.26 0.08
N LEU A 197 11.79 -0.47 0.43
CA LEU A 197 12.76 0.62 0.58
C LEU A 197 13.01 1.34 -0.75
N TYR A 198 13.05 0.60 -1.86
CA TYR A 198 13.15 1.19 -3.19
C TYR A 198 11.93 2.06 -3.52
N GLY A 199 10.72 1.53 -3.33
CA GLY A 199 9.47 2.27 -3.53
C GLY A 199 9.35 3.50 -2.62
N LEU A 200 9.84 3.42 -1.37
CA LEU A 200 9.98 4.57 -0.48
C LEU A 200 10.93 5.63 -1.05
N GLY A 201 12.07 5.22 -1.63
CA GLY A 201 13.01 6.12 -2.29
C GLY A 201 12.37 6.89 -3.45
N LEU A 202 11.60 6.21 -4.29
CA LEU A 202 10.84 6.83 -5.38
C LEU A 202 9.73 7.76 -4.87
N SER A 203 9.04 7.37 -3.80
CA SER A 203 7.99 8.17 -3.16
C SER A 203 8.55 9.48 -2.58
N ILE A 204 9.72 9.42 -1.94
CA ILE A 204 10.39 10.62 -1.44
C ILE A 204 10.88 11.48 -2.62
N TRP A 205 11.41 10.87 -3.69
CA TRP A 205 11.75 11.64 -4.89
C TRP A 205 10.53 12.38 -5.45
N GLN A 206 9.39 11.69 -5.60
CA GLN A 206 8.12 12.28 -6.04
C GLN A 206 7.65 13.41 -5.12
N LEU A 207 7.78 13.25 -3.79
CA LEU A 207 7.46 14.30 -2.81
C LEU A 207 8.26 15.59 -3.05
N TYR A 208 9.53 15.48 -3.46
CA TYR A 208 10.41 16.62 -3.66
C TYR A 208 10.31 17.25 -5.05
N THR A 209 10.03 16.45 -6.09
CA THR A 209 9.97 16.92 -7.49
C THR A 209 8.55 17.24 -7.95
N GLY A 210 7.53 16.65 -7.31
CA GLY A 210 6.14 16.70 -7.77
C GLY A 210 5.87 15.89 -9.04
N LYS A 211 6.85 15.11 -9.53
CA LYS A 211 6.78 14.37 -10.79
C LYS A 211 6.43 12.90 -10.55
N VAL A 212 5.84 12.26 -11.56
CA VAL A 212 5.64 10.81 -11.55
C VAL A 212 6.96 10.10 -11.88
N PRO A 213 7.40 9.09 -11.10
CA PRO A 213 8.57 8.30 -11.46
C PRO A 213 8.42 7.69 -12.85
N HIS A 214 9.42 7.87 -13.70
CA HIS A 214 9.44 7.33 -15.06
C HIS A 214 8.27 7.78 -15.96
N GLU A 215 7.77 9.00 -15.75
CA GLU A 215 6.70 9.60 -16.55
C GLU A 215 6.93 9.54 -18.07
N ASP A 216 8.20 9.59 -18.50
CA ASP A 216 8.58 9.50 -19.92
C ASP A 216 8.33 8.13 -20.57
N LEU A 217 8.11 7.08 -19.77
CA LEU A 217 7.82 5.72 -20.22
C LEU A 217 6.48 5.20 -19.71
N ILE A 218 5.55 6.08 -19.34
CA ILE A 218 4.28 5.68 -18.71
C ILE A 218 3.39 4.78 -19.59
N LEU A 219 3.59 4.80 -20.91
CA LEU A 219 2.88 3.97 -21.89
C LEU A 219 3.76 2.87 -22.49
N ASP A 220 5.01 2.71 -22.02
CA ASP A 220 5.98 1.76 -22.54
C ASP A 220 6.48 0.83 -21.43
N ASP A 221 5.62 -0.12 -21.06
CA ASP A 221 5.90 -1.10 -20.00
C ASP A 221 7.18 -1.92 -20.28
N ILE A 222 7.44 -2.26 -21.55
CA ILE A 222 8.60 -3.05 -21.96
C ILE A 222 9.88 -2.22 -21.76
N GLY A 223 9.92 -1.00 -22.31
CA GLY A 223 11.06 -0.11 -22.18
C GLY A 223 11.32 0.31 -20.73
N LEU A 224 10.27 0.48 -19.93
CA LEU A 224 10.38 0.77 -18.50
C LEU A 224 11.03 -0.39 -17.75
N LYS A 225 10.54 -1.61 -17.96
CA LYS A 225 11.11 -2.81 -17.34
C LYS A 225 12.57 -3.03 -17.74
N GLU A 226 12.93 -2.81 -19.02
CA GLU A 226 14.33 -2.89 -19.48
C GLU A 226 15.23 -1.86 -18.79
N ARG A 227 14.76 -0.60 -18.70
CA ARG A 227 15.47 0.48 -18.01
C ARG A 227 15.72 0.13 -16.54
N GLN A 228 14.68 -0.29 -15.82
CA GLN A 228 14.78 -0.66 -14.41
C GLN A 228 15.67 -1.90 -14.23
N ARG A 229 15.55 -2.95 -15.06
CA ARG A 229 16.43 -4.14 -15.01
C ARG A 229 17.90 -3.78 -15.19
N ALA A 230 18.23 -2.80 -16.03
CA ALA A 230 19.59 -2.28 -16.20
C ALA A 230 20.11 -1.50 -14.97
N GLY A 231 19.27 -1.29 -13.94
CA GLY A 231 19.57 -0.53 -12.73
C GLY A 231 19.40 0.98 -12.90
N LYS A 232 18.87 1.46 -14.04
CA LYS A 232 18.59 2.88 -14.25
C LYS A 232 17.33 3.25 -13.47
N THR A 233 17.31 4.46 -12.90
CA THR A 233 16.20 4.97 -12.08
C THR A 233 15.96 6.45 -12.37
N VAL A 234 15.14 7.12 -11.56
CA VAL A 234 14.86 8.56 -11.65
C VAL A 234 16.10 9.43 -11.51
N ASN A 235 16.06 10.65 -12.07
CA ASN A 235 17.16 11.60 -11.94
C ASN A 235 17.17 12.22 -10.53
N VAL A 236 18.03 11.70 -9.64
CA VAL A 236 18.15 12.19 -8.25
C VAL A 236 18.75 13.60 -8.15
N SER A 237 19.40 14.12 -9.21
CA SER A 237 19.97 15.48 -9.19
C SER A 237 18.90 16.58 -9.18
N GLU A 238 17.66 16.24 -9.54
CA GLU A 238 16.49 17.13 -9.45
C GLU A 238 16.10 17.46 -8.00
N VAL A 239 16.55 16.65 -7.04
CA VAL A 239 16.34 16.90 -5.61
C VAL A 239 17.46 17.80 -5.11
N HIS A 240 17.16 19.08 -4.92
CA HIS A 240 18.13 20.08 -4.46
C HIS A 240 18.41 20.04 -2.96
N ASP A 241 17.49 19.47 -2.16
CA ASP A 241 17.75 19.21 -0.74
C ASP A 241 18.77 18.06 -0.60
N LEU A 242 19.95 18.38 -0.05
CA LEU A 242 21.08 17.46 0.00
C LEU A 242 20.84 16.26 0.93
N GLU A 243 20.11 16.48 2.04
CA GLU A 243 19.76 15.42 2.97
C GLU A 243 18.80 14.44 2.31
N ALA A 244 17.71 14.97 1.74
CA ALA A 244 16.72 14.17 1.03
C ALA A 244 17.35 13.38 -0.12
N ARG A 245 18.21 14.03 -0.92
CA ARG A 245 18.92 13.36 -2.01
C ARG A 245 19.81 12.23 -1.52
N GLY A 246 20.55 12.43 -0.41
CA GLY A 246 21.38 11.38 0.18
C GLY A 246 20.56 10.17 0.64
N ILE A 247 19.41 10.41 1.28
CA ILE A 247 18.47 9.37 1.70
C ILE A 247 17.91 8.62 0.48
N ILE A 248 17.42 9.33 -0.53
CA ILE A 248 16.86 8.74 -1.76
C ILE A 248 17.89 7.82 -2.41
N ILE A 249 19.14 8.27 -2.59
CA ILE A 249 20.21 7.46 -3.19
C ILE A 249 20.44 6.17 -2.38
N GLY A 250 20.51 6.29 -1.05
CA GLY A 250 20.70 5.15 -0.16
C GLY A 250 19.57 4.11 -0.30
N LEU A 251 18.32 4.57 -0.34
CA LEU A 251 17.13 3.73 -0.49
C LEU A 251 17.08 3.05 -1.87
N LEU A 252 17.27 3.81 -2.96
CA LEU A 252 17.23 3.27 -4.32
C LEU A 252 18.33 2.22 -4.56
N ARG A 253 19.51 2.40 -3.98
CA ARG A 253 20.60 1.41 -4.06
C ARG A 253 20.26 0.09 -3.37
N ARG A 254 19.41 0.06 -2.33
CA ARG A 254 18.93 -1.19 -1.70
C ARG A 254 18.15 -2.05 -2.70
N GLY A 255 17.35 -1.42 -3.56
CA GLY A 255 16.61 -2.07 -4.64
C GLY A 255 17.44 -2.40 -5.90
N GLY A 256 18.75 -2.08 -5.89
CA GLY A 256 19.65 -2.40 -6.99
C GLY A 256 19.77 -1.31 -8.08
N ALA A 257 19.41 -0.06 -7.76
CA ALA A 257 19.70 1.07 -8.66
C ALA A 257 21.21 1.36 -8.74
N ARG A 258 21.64 1.82 -9.92
CA ARG A 258 23.00 2.26 -10.23
C ARG A 258 22.97 3.78 -10.43
N ILE A 259 23.40 4.50 -9.39
CA ILE A 259 23.39 5.98 -9.28
C ILE A 259 24.77 6.44 -8.88
#